data_AF-A0A9Q0FAL6-F1
#
_entry.id   AF-A0A9Q0FAL6-F1
#
_cell.length_a   1.000
_cell.length_b   1.000
_cell.length_c   1.000
_cell.angle_alpha   90.00
_cell.angle_beta   90.00
_cell.angle_gamma   90.00
#
_symmetry.space_group_name_H-M   'P 1'
#
loop_
_entity.id
_entity.type
_entity.pdbx_description
1 polymer ?
#
loop_
_entity_poly.entity_id
_entity_poly.type
_entity_poly.pdbx_seq_one_letter_code
_entity_poly.pdbx_strand_id
1 'polypeptide(L)'
;MATAINPDSEPVPKPEAAANNVEVESVPRSRVIYRLEEGYVGDKLWCIGCKARLGSFNWAGMQCNCGTWVNPAFKLHKNRIDECRM
;
A
#
# COMPACT_ATOMS: atom_id res chain seq x y z
N MET A 1 47.58 -16.75 -5.83
CA MET A 1 47.14 -16.07 -7.07
C MET A 1 45.64 -15.93 -6.97
N ALA A 2 45.15 -14.70 -6.72
CA ALA A 2 43.72 -14.41 -6.62
C ALA A 2 43.16 -14.26 -8.03
N THR A 3 42.01 -14.89 -8.31
CA THR A 3 41.26 -14.64 -9.54
C THR A 3 40.00 -13.87 -9.18
N ALA A 4 39.82 -12.74 -9.86
CA ALA A 4 38.90 -11.66 -9.55
C ALA A 4 37.43 -12.04 -9.72
N ILE A 5 36.59 -11.42 -8.89
CA ILE A 5 35.14 -11.41 -8.97
C ILE A 5 34.77 -10.36 -10.02
N ASN A 6 34.05 -10.72 -11.09
CA ASN A 6 33.57 -9.77 -12.10
C ASN A 6 32.47 -8.88 -11.47
N PRO A 7 32.60 -7.54 -11.47
CA PRO A 7 31.65 -6.65 -10.78
C PRO A 7 30.53 -6.06 -11.66
N ASP A 8 30.42 -6.40 -12.95
CA ASP A 8 29.48 -5.75 -13.87
C ASP A 8 28.37 -6.67 -14.40
N SER A 9 27.38 -6.96 -13.55
CA SER A 9 26.04 -7.31 -14.05
C SER A 9 25.08 -6.18 -13.66
N GLU A 10 24.97 -5.18 -14.52
CA GLU A 10 23.95 -4.13 -14.40
C GLU A 10 22.56 -4.78 -14.30
N PRO A 11 21.73 -4.43 -13.29
CA PRO A 11 20.37 -4.92 -13.24
C PRO A 11 19.56 -4.25 -14.37
N VAL A 12 19.11 -5.08 -15.31
CA VAL A 12 18.17 -4.76 -16.39
C VAL A 12 17.05 -3.82 -15.89
N PRO A 13 16.78 -2.68 -16.57
CA PRO A 13 15.69 -1.79 -16.17
C PRO A 13 14.34 -2.52 -16.34
N LYS A 14 13.60 -2.66 -15.24
CA LYS A 14 12.23 -3.16 -15.25
C LYS A 14 11.32 -2.13 -15.93
N PRO A 15 10.30 -2.55 -16.70
CA PRO A 15 9.47 -1.65 -17.48
C PRO A 15 8.74 -0.66 -16.58
N GLU A 16 8.83 0.61 -16.95
CA GLU A 16 8.15 1.75 -16.34
C GLU A 16 6.64 1.57 -16.50
N ALA A 17 5.98 1.18 -15.41
CA ALA A 17 4.54 0.96 -15.38
C ALA A 17 3.84 2.31 -15.56
N ALA A 18 3.07 2.39 -16.65
CA ALA A 18 2.21 3.49 -17.09
C ALA A 18 1.67 4.38 -15.95
N ALA A 19 1.82 5.69 -16.14
CA ALA A 19 1.10 6.71 -15.40
C ALA A 19 -0.41 6.49 -15.58
N ASN A 20 -1.05 5.89 -14.57
CA ASN A 20 -2.50 5.76 -14.53
C ASN A 20 -3.09 7.06 -14.02
N ASN A 21 -3.36 7.99 -14.92
CA ASN A 21 -4.25 9.11 -14.63
C ASN A 21 -5.62 8.53 -14.29
N VAL A 22 -6.06 8.67 -13.04
CA VAL A 22 -7.45 8.37 -12.65
C VAL A 22 -8.25 9.65 -12.79
N GLU A 23 -9.08 9.71 -13.82
CA GLU A 23 -10.20 10.64 -13.88
C GLU A 23 -11.14 10.32 -12.71
N VAL A 24 -11.38 11.32 -11.85
CA VAL A 24 -12.21 11.17 -10.66
C VAL A 24 -13.68 11.18 -11.08
N GLU A 25 -14.18 10.05 -11.56
CA GLU A 25 -15.63 9.84 -11.67
C GLU A 25 -16.24 9.66 -10.27
N SER A 26 -17.36 10.35 -10.05
CA SER A 26 -18.08 10.42 -8.78
C SER A 26 -18.45 9.04 -8.23
N VAL A 27 -17.83 8.65 -7.10
CA VAL A 27 -18.08 7.36 -6.44
C VAL A 27 -19.48 7.33 -5.78
N PRO A 28 -20.29 6.26 -5.96
CA PRO A 28 -21.59 6.14 -5.32
C PRO A 28 -21.49 6.11 -3.78
N ARG A 29 -22.42 6.79 -3.12
CA ARG A 29 -22.46 7.11 -1.67
C ARG A 29 -22.48 5.90 -0.69
N SER A 30 -22.44 4.65 -1.14
CA SER A 30 -22.78 3.49 -0.28
C SER A 30 -21.61 2.61 0.20
N ARG A 31 -20.34 2.95 -0.07
CA ARG A 31 -19.18 2.26 0.56
C ARG A 31 -18.06 3.25 0.90
N VAL A 32 -18.23 3.97 2.00
CA VAL A 32 -17.24 4.94 2.50
C VAL A 32 -16.19 4.20 3.32
N ILE A 33 -14.90 4.29 2.97
CA ILE A 33 -13.88 3.45 3.64
C ILE A 33 -12.99 4.22 4.63
N TYR A 34 -12.76 5.52 4.50
CA TYR A 34 -11.96 6.28 5.49
C TYR A 34 -11.98 7.79 5.19
N ARG A 35 -11.81 8.62 6.22
CA ARG A 35 -11.38 10.02 6.07
C ARG A 35 -9.88 10.03 6.31
N LEU A 36 -9.09 10.27 5.27
CA LEU A 36 -7.67 10.57 5.44
C LEU A 36 -7.58 12.05 5.77
N GLU A 37 -7.05 12.38 6.94
CA GLU A 37 -6.72 13.76 7.26
C GLU A 37 -5.49 14.17 6.46
N GLU A 38 -5.57 15.32 5.78
CA GLU A 38 -4.47 15.86 5.00
C GLU A 38 -3.25 16.12 5.91
N GLY A 39 -2.04 15.82 5.40
CA GLY A 39 -0.78 16.07 6.10
C GLY A 39 -0.22 14.88 6.90
N TYR A 40 -0.96 13.80 7.09
CA TYR A 40 -0.44 12.60 7.76
C TYR A 40 0.24 11.64 6.79
N VAL A 41 1.52 11.34 7.02
CA VAL A 41 2.25 10.29 6.29
C VAL A 41 1.76 8.89 6.67
N GLY A 42 1.25 8.69 7.87
CA GLY A 42 0.67 7.41 8.29
C GLY A 42 -0.22 7.56 9.51
N ASP A 43 -1.33 6.82 9.53
CA ASP A 43 -2.27 6.79 10.66
C ASP A 43 -3.11 5.49 10.68
N LYS A 44 -4.03 5.37 11.64
CA LYS A 44 -4.95 4.26 11.84
C LYS A 44 -6.14 4.34 10.89
N LEU A 45 -6.59 3.17 10.44
CA LEU A 45 -7.82 3.03 9.67
C LEU A 45 -8.97 2.68 10.59
N TRP A 46 -10.05 3.44 10.50
CA TRP A 46 -11.24 3.31 11.32
C TRP A 46 -12.48 3.09 10.45
N CYS A 47 -13.36 2.21 10.90
CA CYS A 47 -14.67 2.05 10.26
C CYS A 47 -15.51 3.29 10.53
N ILE A 48 -16.09 3.88 9.48
CA ILE A 48 -16.91 5.08 9.62
C ILE A 48 -18.22 4.78 10.34
N GLY A 49 -18.80 3.59 10.13
CA GLY A 49 -20.04 3.15 10.76
C GLY A 49 -19.87 2.82 12.24
N CYS A 50 -19.08 1.80 12.57
CA CYS A 50 -18.96 1.29 13.94
C CYS A 50 -17.77 1.84 14.74
N LYS A 51 -16.94 2.71 14.14
CA LYS A 51 -15.71 3.25 14.77
C LYS A 51 -14.69 2.20 15.23
N ALA A 52 -14.82 0.95 14.78
CA ALA A 52 -13.84 -0.10 15.06
C ALA A 52 -12.53 0.15 14.29
N ARG A 53 -11.40 -0.20 14.91
CA ARG A 53 -10.08 -0.14 14.25
C ARG A 53 -9.94 -1.27 13.24
N LEU A 54 -9.80 -0.90 11.98
CA LEU A 54 -9.63 -1.82 10.85
C LEU A 54 -8.15 -2.10 10.55
N GLY A 55 -7.27 -1.14 10.84
CA GLY A 55 -5.87 -1.25 10.43
C GLY A 55 -5.06 0.03 10.61
N SER A 56 -4.08 0.21 9.72
CA SER A 56 -3.26 1.42 9.58
C SER A 56 -2.71 1.56 8.16
N PHE A 57 -2.30 2.77 7.77
CA PHE A 57 -1.61 3.05 6.53
C PHE A 57 -0.28 3.77 6.77
N ASN A 58 0.62 3.72 5.78
CA ASN A 58 1.82 4.54 5.70
C ASN A 58 2.15 4.85 4.23
N TRP A 59 2.09 6.13 3.86
CA TRP A 59 2.42 6.67 2.54
C TRP A 59 3.91 6.61 2.22
N ALA A 60 4.79 6.67 3.22
CA ALA A 60 6.22 6.40 3.03
C ALA A 60 6.49 4.88 2.84
N GLY A 61 5.48 4.04 3.06
CA GLY A 61 5.57 2.59 2.93
C GLY A 61 5.98 1.88 4.22
N MET A 62 5.99 0.55 4.16
CA MET A 62 6.41 -0.31 5.27
C MET A 62 6.90 -1.66 4.77
N GLN A 63 7.71 -2.36 5.57
CA GLN A 63 8.11 -3.74 5.27
C GLN A 63 6.98 -4.72 5.60
N CYS A 64 6.71 -5.66 4.69
CA CYS A 64 5.91 -6.84 4.98
C CYS A 64 6.68 -7.78 5.93
N ASN A 65 5.98 -8.73 6.54
CA ASN A 65 6.63 -9.81 7.31
C ASN A 65 7.61 -10.65 6.45
N CYS A 66 7.48 -10.60 5.12
CA CYS A 66 8.40 -11.19 4.16
C CYS A 66 9.68 -10.37 3.90
N GLY A 67 9.83 -9.18 4.49
CA GLY A 67 10.97 -8.27 4.27
C GLY A 67 10.87 -7.36 3.05
N THR A 68 9.94 -7.62 2.13
CA THR A 68 9.66 -6.74 0.97
C THR A 68 9.10 -5.38 1.42
N TRP A 69 9.59 -4.31 0.82
CA TRP A 69 9.05 -2.97 1.02
C TRP A 69 7.78 -2.78 0.20
N VAL A 70 6.72 -2.30 0.84
CA VAL A 70 5.44 -1.97 0.20
C VAL A 70 5.24 -0.46 0.32
N ASN A 71 5.09 0.25 -0.80
CA ASN A 71 4.80 1.69 -0.82
C ASN A 71 3.76 2.00 -1.93
N PRO A 72 2.62 2.65 -1.59
CA PRO A 72 2.16 2.94 -0.23
C PRO A 72 1.74 1.65 0.50
N ALA A 73 1.78 1.66 1.84
CA ALA A 73 1.47 0.48 2.64
C ALA A 73 0.14 0.60 3.38
N PHE A 74 -0.68 -0.46 3.29
CA PHE A 74 -1.90 -0.62 4.07
C PHE A 74 -1.85 -1.96 4.81
N LYS A 75 -2.13 -1.92 6.11
CA LYS A 75 -2.19 -3.11 6.97
C LYS A 75 -3.58 -3.22 7.56
N LEU A 76 -4.30 -4.28 7.21
CA LEU A 76 -5.64 -4.57 7.68
C LEU A 76 -5.65 -5.75 8.65
N HIS A 77 -6.47 -5.65 9.69
CA HIS A 77 -6.70 -6.74 10.63
C HIS A 77 -7.68 -7.75 10.03
N LYS A 78 -7.15 -8.91 9.59
CA LYS A 78 -7.94 -10.00 8.97
C LYS A 78 -9.08 -10.51 9.86
N ASN A 79 -8.95 -10.42 11.18
CA ASN A 79 -10.00 -10.83 12.12
C ASN A 79 -11.12 -9.79 12.30
N ARG A 80 -11.05 -8.64 11.61
CA ARG A 80 -12.04 -7.55 11.69
C ARG A 80 -12.74 -7.28 10.37
N ILE A 81 -12.35 -7.96 9.29
CA ILE A 81 -12.79 -7.67 7.92
C ILE A 81 -12.89 -8.99 7.16
N ASP A 82 -13.98 -9.14 6.42
CA ASP A 82 -14.20 -10.28 5.53
C ASP A 82 -13.82 -9.93 4.08
N GLU A 83 -13.31 -10.90 3.36
CA GLU A 83 -13.06 -10.78 1.91
C GLU A 83 -14.40 -10.87 1.16
N CYS A 84 -14.85 -9.75 0.57
CA CYS A 84 -15.92 -9.79 -0.41
C CYS A 84 -15.35 -10.26 -1.74
N ARG A 85 -15.67 -11.49 -2.14
CA ARG A 85 -15.39 -12.00 -3.49
C ARG A 85 -16.54 -11.60 -4.41
N MET A 86 -16.24 -10.86 -5.47
CA MET A 86 -17.15 -10.62 -6.59
C MET A 86 -16.99 -11.73 -7.63
#